data_AF-A0A840CNZ6-F1
#
_entry.id   AF-A0A840CNZ6-F1
#
_cell.length_a   1.000
_cell.length_b   1.000
_cell.length_c   1.000
_cell.angle_alpha   90.00
_cell.angle_beta   90.00
_cell.angle_gamma   90.00
#
_symmetry.space_group_name_H-M   'P 1'
#
loop_
_entity.id
_entity.type
_entity.pdbx_description
1 polymer ?
#
loop_
_entity_poly.entity_id
_entity_poly.type
_entity_poly.pdbx_seq_one_letter_code
_entity_poly.pdbx_strand_id
1 'polypeptide(L)'
;MKRFFFCQLLLMALVSFLTTSCSTNDVDFSDTSETDTNYEIKNEAFGEYLYYLGAAGVKKVKVDVSGNEVTKYYVDTVLALKQTEALNLSKSANSISTLETAGLATAAIKITDVDGLQYFVNVTGLTFTSNEIESIDLTRLTKLQTLNLNNNFIGSLDLTKNTALTTLSYTASSKATDTQKLSSIDLSKNVNLTSVDLSNHPGAPFPIPEAIFNQLTTAKGVTIDDGSGESQGYKIEDEAFGEYLLFLNVAGVTEIVDNTSGTAYYIDIEAAKAQTGELSLSKSANAINTLETAGLATASTKITDVDGLQYFINITGIVLTSNEVESIDLTKLTKLETLNLNNNFIGSLDLTKNTALTTLSYTASSKATDAQKLTTIDLSENVNLTSVDLSSHPGAPFPIPAAIYNQLTTAKGVTPEEVASNEYEIADEAFGEYLKYLNVSGVSEKEENSTYKYYIDIEAAKSQTGALNMSKAASYITTLTTAGVRTASTKIKNVDGLQYFINITGITLTSNEVESIDLTELTKLETLNLNNNFIGSLDLTKNTELKTLSYTASSKATDAQKLTTIDLSKNVNLTSVDLSSHSGAPFSIPAAIFNNLTTAKGVVSE
;
A
#
# COMPACT_ATOMS: atom_id res chain seq x y z
N MET A 1 0.19 -46.89 60.55
CA MET A 1 -0.88 -47.81 60.11
C MET A 1 -2.19 -47.03 60.05
N LYS A 2 -2.89 -47.14 58.90
CA LYS A 2 -3.88 -46.21 58.35
C LYS A 2 -4.96 -45.73 59.33
N ARG A 3 -5.16 -44.39 59.38
CA ARG A 3 -6.36 -43.73 59.93
C ARG A 3 -7.36 -43.48 58.80
N PHE A 4 -8.61 -43.87 59.08
CA PHE A 4 -9.82 -43.36 58.45
C PHE A 4 -9.94 -41.84 58.67
N PHE A 5 -10.33 -41.07 57.65
CA PHE A 5 -11.62 -40.35 57.64
C PHE A 5 -11.90 -39.70 56.27
N PHE A 6 -13.19 -39.47 56.08
CA PHE A 6 -13.99 -39.16 54.90
C PHE A 6 -13.72 -37.81 54.21
N CYS A 7 -14.14 -37.75 52.94
CA CYS A 7 -14.74 -36.61 52.22
C CYS A 7 -13.86 -35.55 51.52
N GLN A 8 -14.26 -35.28 50.28
CA GLN A 8 -13.92 -34.16 49.37
C GLN A 8 -12.56 -34.18 48.65
N LEU A 9 -12.62 -33.65 47.41
CA LEU A 9 -11.62 -33.54 46.35
C LEU A 9 -11.32 -34.82 45.57
N LEU A 10 -11.87 -34.89 44.35
CA LEU A 10 -11.26 -35.60 43.24
C LEU A 10 -10.70 -34.55 42.27
N LEU A 11 -9.38 -34.33 42.37
CA LEU A 11 -8.55 -33.70 41.35
C LEU A 11 -7.34 -34.62 41.13
N MET A 12 -6.86 -34.65 39.88
CA MET A 12 -5.75 -35.41 39.28
C MET A 12 -6.14 -36.77 38.68
N ALA A 13 -5.74 -37.09 37.44
CA ALA A 13 -4.45 -36.81 36.81
C ALA A 13 -4.59 -36.67 35.27
N LEU A 14 -3.87 -35.71 34.66
CA LEU A 14 -2.72 -35.90 33.72
C LEU A 14 -3.16 -36.47 32.33
N VAL A 15 -2.87 -35.88 31.14
CA VAL A 15 -1.60 -35.36 30.60
C VAL A 15 -1.89 -34.45 29.38
N SER A 16 -1.08 -33.40 29.22
CA SER A 16 -0.75 -32.62 28.00
C SER A 16 -1.87 -32.06 27.12
N PHE A 17 -2.04 -30.74 27.13
CA PHE A 17 -2.00 -29.99 25.87
C PHE A 17 -1.05 -28.82 26.05
N LEU A 18 0.08 -28.94 25.35
CA LEU A 18 1.02 -27.87 25.11
C LEU A 18 0.28 -26.74 24.42
N THR A 19 0.40 -25.53 24.95
CA THR A 19 0.17 -24.31 24.17
C THR A 19 1.33 -24.19 23.19
N THR A 20 1.16 -24.79 22.00
CA THR A 20 1.91 -24.36 20.83
C THR A 20 1.37 -23.00 20.42
N SER A 21 2.08 -21.96 20.82
CA SER A 21 2.22 -20.76 20.00
C SER A 21 2.83 -21.21 18.68
N CYS A 22 2.00 -21.50 17.68
CA CYS A 22 2.46 -21.58 16.31
C CYS A 22 2.38 -20.19 15.70
N SER A 23 3.56 -19.63 15.47
CA SER A 23 3.83 -18.84 14.28
C SER A 23 3.18 -19.51 13.07
N THR A 24 2.24 -18.85 12.39
CA THR A 24 1.88 -19.24 11.03
C THR A 24 2.72 -18.40 10.09
N ASN A 25 3.99 -18.77 10.01
CA ASN A 25 4.77 -18.64 8.79
C ASN A 25 4.70 -20.03 8.17
N ASP A 26 3.70 -20.26 7.32
CA ASP A 26 3.57 -21.41 6.43
C ASP A 26 2.47 -21.04 5.42
N VAL A 27 2.85 -20.24 4.42
CA VAL A 27 2.10 -20.19 3.17
C VAL A 27 2.65 -21.35 2.34
N ASP A 28 1.98 -22.49 2.46
CA ASP A 28 2.09 -23.62 1.54
C ASP A 28 1.61 -23.12 0.17
N PHE A 29 2.56 -22.82 -0.72
CA PHE A 29 2.28 -22.63 -2.13
C PHE A 29 2.12 -24.00 -2.79
N SER A 30 0.92 -24.56 -2.70
CA SER A 30 0.46 -25.62 -3.59
C SER A 30 -0.80 -25.18 -4.33
N ASP A 31 -0.54 -24.62 -5.51
CA ASP A 31 -1.30 -24.69 -6.76
C ASP A 31 -2.78 -25.13 -6.69
N THR A 32 -3.70 -24.21 -7.00
CA THR A 32 -4.82 -24.48 -7.93
C THR A 32 -5.42 -23.18 -8.49
N SER A 33 -5.33 -23.02 -9.80
CA SER A 33 -6.22 -22.29 -10.73
C SER A 33 -7.39 -21.47 -10.15
N GLU A 34 -7.26 -20.14 -10.25
CA GLU A 34 -8.23 -19.14 -10.77
C GLU A 34 -7.64 -17.77 -10.39
N THR A 35 -7.74 -16.76 -11.27
CA THR A 35 -7.32 -15.38 -10.96
C THR A 35 -8.15 -14.89 -9.76
N ASP A 36 -7.66 -15.07 -8.54
CA ASP A 36 -8.44 -14.71 -7.35
C ASP A 36 -8.43 -13.19 -7.17
N THR A 37 -9.36 -12.53 -7.85
CA THR A 37 -9.65 -11.11 -7.68
C THR A 37 -10.29 -10.81 -6.33
N ASN A 38 -10.51 -11.82 -5.47
CA ASN A 38 -11.24 -11.67 -4.22
C ASN A 38 -10.30 -11.52 -3.03
N TYR A 39 -10.35 -10.33 -2.44
CA TYR A 39 -9.65 -10.03 -1.21
C TYR A 39 -10.49 -10.46 0.00
N GLU A 40 -9.98 -11.31 0.89
CA GLU A 40 -10.67 -11.68 2.13
C GLU A 40 -10.70 -10.49 3.12
N ILE A 41 -11.90 -10.10 3.56
CA ILE A 41 -12.08 -9.11 4.62
C ILE A 41 -11.92 -9.81 5.97
N LYS A 42 -10.86 -9.45 6.71
CA LYS A 42 -10.53 -10.07 8.00
C LYS A 42 -11.50 -9.69 9.12
N ASN A 43 -11.97 -8.44 9.14
CA ASN A 43 -12.92 -7.97 10.15
C ASN A 43 -14.36 -8.36 9.76
N GLU A 44 -14.93 -9.34 10.47
CA GLU A 44 -16.27 -9.87 10.17
C GLU A 44 -17.36 -8.79 10.24
N ALA A 45 -17.28 -7.88 11.22
CA ALA A 45 -18.27 -6.81 11.38
C ALA A 45 -18.22 -5.79 10.25
N PHE A 46 -17.02 -5.51 9.72
CA PHE A 46 -16.83 -4.68 8.55
C PHE A 46 -17.38 -5.36 7.29
N GLY A 47 -17.03 -6.62 7.08
CA GLY A 47 -17.47 -7.41 5.93
C GLY A 47 -18.99 -7.61 5.87
N GLU A 48 -19.61 -7.97 6.99
CA GLU A 48 -21.07 -8.13 7.07
C GLU A 48 -21.82 -6.81 6.79
N TYR A 49 -21.31 -5.70 7.32
CA TYR A 49 -21.94 -4.41 7.11
C TYR A 49 -21.80 -3.93 5.66
N LEU A 50 -20.62 -4.06 5.05
CA LEU A 50 -20.45 -3.78 3.62
C LEU A 50 -21.38 -4.63 2.75
N TYR A 51 -21.51 -5.92 3.05
CA TYR A 51 -22.43 -6.81 2.35
C TYR A 51 -23.89 -6.37 2.51
N TYR A 52 -24.29 -5.99 3.72
CA TYR A 52 -25.64 -5.46 4.00
C TYR A 52 -25.94 -4.16 3.25
N LEU A 53 -24.96 -3.28 3.12
CA LEU A 53 -25.08 -2.04 2.33
C LEU A 53 -25.15 -2.31 0.83
N GLY A 54 -24.88 -3.54 0.38
CA GLY A 54 -24.79 -3.88 -1.04
C GLY A 54 -23.60 -3.22 -1.71
N ALA A 55 -22.49 -3.02 -0.99
CA ALA A 55 -21.28 -2.42 -1.54
C ALA A 55 -20.78 -3.24 -2.75
N ALA A 56 -20.42 -2.55 -3.83
CA ALA A 56 -20.06 -3.19 -5.08
C ALA A 56 -18.86 -4.14 -4.91
N GLY A 57 -18.96 -5.35 -5.45
CA GLY A 57 -17.91 -6.36 -5.34
C GLY A 57 -17.86 -7.11 -4.00
N VAL A 58 -18.68 -6.78 -3.01
CA VAL A 58 -18.67 -7.47 -1.72
C VAL A 58 -19.52 -8.75 -1.78
N LYS A 59 -18.91 -9.88 -1.45
CA LYS A 59 -19.57 -11.19 -1.43
C LYS A 59 -19.45 -11.87 -0.07
N LYS A 60 -20.51 -12.60 0.29
CA LYS A 60 -20.57 -13.46 1.47
C LYS A 60 -20.44 -14.92 1.03
N VAL A 61 -19.49 -15.65 1.62
CA VAL A 61 -19.23 -17.06 1.30
C VAL A 61 -19.29 -17.87 2.60
N LYS A 62 -19.96 -19.01 2.56
CA LYS A 62 -19.92 -20.00 3.64
C LYS A 62 -18.81 -21.01 3.34
N VAL A 63 -17.88 -21.18 4.26
CA VAL A 63 -16.76 -22.10 4.13
C VAL A 63 -16.89 -23.16 5.23
N ASP A 64 -16.84 -24.43 4.86
CA ASP A 64 -16.78 -25.52 5.83
C ASP A 64 -15.32 -25.70 6.26
N VAL A 65 -15.05 -25.45 7.54
CA VAL A 65 -13.75 -25.71 8.15
C VAL A 65 -13.94 -26.72 9.26
N SER A 66 -13.41 -27.93 9.06
CA SER A 66 -13.47 -29.03 10.03
C SER A 66 -14.90 -29.42 10.48
N GLY A 67 -15.89 -29.35 9.58
CA GLY A 67 -17.27 -29.76 9.83
C GLY A 67 -18.16 -28.66 10.44
N ASN A 68 -17.69 -27.41 10.47
CA ASN A 68 -18.45 -26.24 10.88
C ASN A 68 -18.46 -25.20 9.75
N GLU A 69 -19.66 -24.73 9.36
CA GLU A 69 -19.79 -23.60 8.43
C GLU A 69 -19.38 -22.29 9.11
N VAL A 70 -18.33 -21.65 8.59
CA VAL A 70 -17.91 -20.29 8.94
C VAL A 70 -18.31 -19.35 7.83
N THR A 71 -18.84 -18.17 8.17
CA THR A 71 -19.11 -17.12 7.18
C THR A 71 -17.85 -16.28 6.97
N LYS A 72 -17.44 -16.11 5.72
CA LYS A 72 -16.37 -15.19 5.30
C LYS A 72 -16.91 -14.15 4.32
N TYR A 73 -16.26 -13.00 4.29
CA TYR A 73 -16.58 -11.89 3.39
C TYR A 73 -15.38 -11.59 2.50
N TYR A 74 -15.63 -11.28 1.24
CA TYR A 74 -14.59 -10.94 0.28
C TYR A 74 -14.98 -9.71 -0.53
N VAL A 75 -13.97 -8.95 -0.97
CA VAL A 75 -14.08 -7.87 -1.94
C VAL A 75 -13.51 -8.36 -3.27
N ASP A 76 -14.34 -8.47 -4.30
CA ASP A 76 -13.86 -8.51 -5.67
C ASP A 76 -13.25 -7.16 -6.01
N THR A 77 -11.93 -7.13 -6.11
CA THR A 77 -11.11 -5.93 -6.26
C THR A 77 -11.38 -5.16 -7.56
N VAL A 78 -11.93 -5.83 -8.58
CA VAL A 78 -12.31 -5.21 -9.86
C VAL A 78 -13.72 -4.63 -9.77
N LEU A 79 -14.66 -5.37 -9.19
CA LEU A 79 -16.04 -4.88 -9.02
C LEU A 79 -16.14 -3.77 -7.98
N ALA A 80 -15.25 -3.74 -6.98
CA ALA A 80 -15.15 -2.67 -5.99
C ALA A 80 -14.88 -1.30 -6.63
N LEU A 81 -14.24 -1.26 -7.80
CA LEU A 81 -14.02 -0.02 -8.56
C LEU A 81 -15.34 0.65 -8.99
N LYS A 82 -16.44 -0.10 -9.06
CA LYS A 82 -17.77 0.43 -9.41
C LYS A 82 -18.45 1.13 -8.23
N GLN A 83 -17.93 0.99 -7.02
CA GLN A 83 -18.46 1.69 -5.85
C GLN A 83 -18.09 3.17 -5.91
N THR A 84 -19.05 4.01 -6.28
CA THR A 84 -18.91 5.48 -6.33
C THR A 84 -19.70 6.18 -5.23
N GLU A 85 -20.84 5.59 -4.85
CA GLU A 85 -21.73 6.07 -3.81
C GLU A 85 -21.09 6.01 -2.42
N ALA A 86 -21.48 6.94 -1.55
CA ALA A 86 -20.99 7.00 -0.18
C ALA A 86 -21.36 5.75 0.63
N LEU A 87 -20.41 5.26 1.44
CA LEU A 87 -20.63 4.14 2.36
C LEU A 87 -20.80 4.67 3.78
N ASN A 88 -21.93 4.31 4.41
CA ASN A 88 -22.22 4.66 5.80
C ASN A 88 -22.15 3.41 6.68
N LEU A 89 -21.01 3.24 7.33
CA LEU A 89 -20.66 2.15 8.24
C LEU A 89 -20.72 2.59 9.72
N SER A 90 -21.59 3.55 10.04
CA SER A 90 -21.82 4.01 11.41
C SER A 90 -22.34 2.87 12.30
N LYS A 91 -21.77 2.76 13.50
CA LYS A 91 -22.23 1.90 14.62
C LYS A 91 -22.76 2.74 15.78
N SER A 92 -23.41 3.87 15.48
CA SER A 92 -24.21 4.62 16.47
C SER A 92 -25.35 3.75 17.04
N ALA A 93 -25.94 4.11 18.18
CA ALA A 93 -27.04 3.32 18.77
C ALA A 93 -28.22 3.12 17.80
N ASN A 94 -28.58 4.14 17.01
CA ASN A 94 -29.64 4.06 16.01
C ASN A 94 -29.24 3.14 14.84
N SER A 95 -27.99 3.23 14.38
CA SER A 95 -27.47 2.37 13.33
C SER A 95 -27.45 0.91 13.80
N ILE A 96 -26.96 0.63 15.01
CA ILE A 96 -26.96 -0.71 15.60
C ILE A 96 -28.38 -1.28 15.66
N SER A 97 -29.35 -0.51 16.18
CA SER A 97 -30.75 -0.97 16.24
C SER A 97 -31.33 -1.29 14.85
N THR A 98 -30.94 -0.53 13.83
CA THR A 98 -31.33 -0.80 12.43
C THR A 98 -30.72 -2.11 11.92
N LEU A 99 -29.42 -2.34 12.20
CA LEU A 99 -28.71 -3.56 11.80
C LEU A 99 -29.21 -4.80 12.54
N GLU A 100 -29.52 -4.68 13.84
CA GLU A 100 -30.13 -5.73 14.65
C GLU A 100 -31.52 -6.10 14.12
N THR A 101 -32.32 -5.10 13.75
CA THR A 101 -33.64 -5.31 13.12
C THR A 101 -33.49 -6.00 11.76
N ALA A 102 -32.42 -5.70 11.02
CA ALA A 102 -32.06 -6.38 9.77
C ALA A 102 -31.45 -7.79 9.98
N GLY A 103 -31.21 -8.19 11.23
CA GLY A 103 -30.76 -9.54 11.57
C GLY A 103 -29.27 -9.79 11.40
N LEU A 104 -28.43 -8.74 11.37
CA LEU A 104 -26.98 -8.90 11.25
C LEU A 104 -26.39 -9.46 12.56
N ALA A 105 -25.56 -10.49 12.45
CA ALA A 105 -24.96 -11.16 13.61
C ALA A 105 -23.97 -10.25 14.35
N THR A 106 -23.26 -9.41 13.59
CA THR A 106 -22.23 -8.49 14.09
C THR A 106 -22.79 -7.08 14.36
N ALA A 107 -24.12 -6.90 14.39
CA ALA A 107 -24.76 -5.59 14.44
C ALA A 107 -24.18 -4.67 15.54
N ALA A 108 -24.05 -5.17 16.77
CA ALA A 108 -23.48 -4.43 17.91
C ALA A 108 -21.95 -4.47 18.01
N ILE A 109 -21.27 -5.32 17.23
CA ILE A 109 -19.81 -5.45 17.22
C ILE A 109 -19.23 -4.22 16.51
N LYS A 110 -18.27 -3.56 17.17
CA LYS A 110 -17.59 -2.37 16.64
C LYS A 110 -16.55 -2.78 15.59
N ILE A 111 -16.44 -1.98 14.54
CA ILE A 111 -15.39 -2.16 13.53
C ILE A 111 -14.08 -1.64 14.12
N THR A 112 -13.03 -2.45 14.08
CA THR A 112 -11.68 -2.10 14.57
C THR A 112 -10.65 -2.07 13.44
N ASP A 113 -10.90 -2.82 12.37
CA ASP A 113 -10.04 -2.94 11.20
C ASP A 113 -10.92 -2.82 9.94
N VAL A 114 -10.42 -2.05 8.97
CA VAL A 114 -11.08 -1.74 7.71
C VAL A 114 -10.27 -2.23 6.51
N ASP A 115 -9.39 -3.20 6.71
CA ASP A 115 -8.67 -3.89 5.64
C ASP A 115 -9.66 -4.42 4.57
N GLY A 116 -9.36 -4.14 3.31
CA GLY A 116 -10.25 -4.27 2.16
C GLY A 116 -10.83 -2.93 1.67
N LEU A 117 -10.83 -1.87 2.50
CA LEU A 117 -11.32 -0.54 2.11
C LEU A 117 -10.53 0.07 0.94
N GLN A 118 -9.25 -0.28 0.81
CA GLN A 118 -8.31 0.23 -0.21
C GLN A 118 -8.71 -0.07 -1.67
N TYR A 119 -9.66 -0.98 -1.89
CA TYR A 119 -10.16 -1.35 -3.22
C TYR A 119 -11.35 -0.51 -3.69
N PHE A 120 -12.02 0.23 -2.80
CA PHE A 120 -13.13 1.12 -3.15
C PHE A 120 -12.65 2.50 -3.58
N VAL A 121 -11.70 2.55 -4.53
CA VAL A 121 -10.93 3.77 -4.89
C VAL A 121 -11.77 4.94 -5.42
N ASN A 122 -12.99 4.65 -5.89
CA ASN A 122 -13.91 5.63 -6.47
C ASN A 122 -14.99 6.12 -5.48
N VAL A 123 -14.97 5.67 -4.23
CA VAL A 123 -15.94 6.08 -3.21
C VAL A 123 -15.83 7.58 -2.93
N THR A 124 -16.97 8.27 -2.87
CA THR A 124 -17.03 9.73 -2.65
C THR A 124 -17.31 10.12 -1.20
N GLY A 125 -17.80 9.19 -0.38
CA GLY A 125 -18.08 9.46 1.04
C GLY A 125 -17.88 8.24 1.93
N LEU A 126 -17.29 8.45 3.10
CA LEU A 126 -17.13 7.44 4.13
C LEU A 126 -17.62 7.96 5.49
N THR A 127 -18.46 7.16 6.15
CA THR A 127 -18.89 7.42 7.54
C THR A 127 -18.64 6.19 8.38
N PHE A 128 -17.80 6.32 9.41
CA PHE A 128 -17.48 5.26 10.38
C PHE A 128 -17.82 5.66 11.82
N THR A 129 -18.85 6.50 12.01
CA THR A 129 -19.18 7.04 13.34
C THR A 129 -19.41 5.95 14.39
N SER A 130 -18.85 6.14 15.59
CA SER A 130 -19.04 5.27 16.76
C SER A 130 -18.53 3.83 16.57
N ASN A 131 -17.36 3.69 15.97
CA ASN A 131 -16.59 2.43 15.88
C ASN A 131 -15.39 2.45 16.84
N GLU A 132 -14.50 1.48 16.73
CA GLU A 132 -13.28 1.35 17.54
C GLU A 132 -12.03 1.28 16.63
N ILE A 133 -12.01 2.08 15.56
CA ILE A 133 -10.90 2.13 14.60
C ILE A 133 -9.73 2.90 15.22
N GLU A 134 -8.54 2.30 15.21
CA GLU A 134 -7.30 2.90 15.71
C GLU A 134 -6.37 3.41 14.60
N SER A 135 -6.47 2.85 13.40
CA SER A 135 -5.73 3.28 12.22
C SER A 135 -6.58 3.11 10.96
N ILE A 136 -6.35 3.96 9.97
CA ILE A 136 -7.04 3.90 8.68
C ILE A 136 -6.12 4.40 7.57
N ASP A 137 -5.97 3.61 6.51
CA ASP A 137 -5.27 4.02 5.29
C ASP A 137 -6.28 4.48 4.23
N LEU A 138 -6.20 5.76 3.87
CA LEU A 138 -7.06 6.40 2.87
C LEU A 138 -6.30 6.78 1.58
N THR A 139 -5.04 6.38 1.46
CA THR A 139 -4.10 6.82 0.41
C THR A 139 -4.64 6.58 -1.01
N ARG A 140 -5.37 5.47 -1.22
CA ARG A 140 -5.94 5.09 -2.53
C ARG A 140 -7.30 5.75 -2.82
N LEU A 141 -7.97 6.32 -1.83
CA LEU A 141 -9.33 6.86 -1.93
C LEU A 141 -9.29 8.33 -2.38
N THR A 142 -8.66 8.58 -3.52
CA THR A 142 -8.39 9.93 -4.04
C THR A 142 -9.65 10.70 -4.47
N LYS A 143 -10.78 10.00 -4.64
CA LYS A 143 -12.10 10.57 -4.99
C LYS A 143 -12.95 10.93 -3.77
N LEU A 144 -12.46 10.67 -2.56
CA LEU A 144 -13.20 10.92 -1.33
C LEU A 144 -13.45 12.41 -1.12
N GLN A 145 -14.72 12.78 -0.97
CA GLN A 145 -15.20 14.15 -0.74
C GLN A 145 -15.69 14.35 0.70
N THR A 146 -16.31 13.33 1.29
CA THR A 146 -16.83 13.40 2.68
C THR A 146 -16.20 12.32 3.54
N LEU A 147 -15.62 12.70 4.67
CA LEU A 147 -15.06 11.79 5.66
C LEU A 147 -15.60 12.11 7.05
N ASN A 148 -16.29 11.14 7.66
CA ASN A 148 -16.76 11.24 9.04
C ASN A 148 -16.26 10.05 9.87
N LEU A 149 -15.37 10.33 10.81
CA LEU A 149 -14.72 9.37 11.68
C LEU A 149 -15.10 9.56 13.16
N ASN A 150 -16.14 10.34 13.47
CA ASN A 150 -16.48 10.70 14.85
C ASN A 150 -16.61 9.49 15.78
N ASN A 151 -16.14 9.63 17.02
CA ASN A 151 -16.12 8.59 18.05
C ASN A 151 -15.34 7.33 17.62
N ASN A 152 -14.11 7.52 17.17
CA ASN A 152 -13.07 6.48 16.97
C ASN A 152 -11.79 6.84 17.75
N PHE A 153 -10.70 6.09 17.56
CA PHE A 153 -9.48 6.09 18.38
C PHE A 153 -8.22 6.31 17.52
N ILE A 154 -8.34 7.09 16.44
CA ILE A 154 -7.29 7.36 15.45
C ILE A 154 -6.35 8.45 15.96
N GLY A 155 -5.13 8.05 16.35
CA GLY A 155 -4.09 8.97 16.84
C GLY A 155 -3.39 9.79 15.76
N SER A 156 -3.34 9.27 14.53
CA SER A 156 -2.71 9.93 13.38
C SER A 156 -3.54 9.69 12.10
N LEU A 157 -3.65 10.70 11.26
CA LEU A 157 -4.49 10.66 10.06
C LEU A 157 -3.80 11.39 8.89
N ASP A 158 -3.40 10.64 7.86
CA ASP A 158 -2.88 11.21 6.62
C ASP A 158 -4.03 11.44 5.62
N LEU A 159 -4.22 12.69 5.21
CA LEU A 159 -5.21 13.11 4.20
C LEU A 159 -4.56 13.73 2.96
N THR A 160 -3.24 13.63 2.80
CA THR A 160 -2.47 14.31 1.75
C THR A 160 -2.87 13.89 0.34
N LYS A 161 -3.39 12.67 0.16
CA LYS A 161 -3.89 12.15 -1.13
C LYS A 161 -5.38 12.42 -1.36
N ASN A 162 -6.15 12.71 -0.32
CA ASN A 162 -7.60 12.94 -0.39
C ASN A 162 -7.90 14.41 -0.75
N THR A 163 -7.28 14.89 -1.84
CA THR A 163 -7.35 16.29 -2.29
C THR A 163 -8.76 16.74 -2.72
N ALA A 164 -9.66 15.79 -2.96
CA ALA A 164 -11.07 16.04 -3.27
C ALA A 164 -11.95 16.29 -2.03
N LEU A 165 -11.42 16.19 -0.81
CA LEU A 165 -12.19 16.38 0.43
C LEU A 165 -12.81 17.77 0.52
N THR A 166 -14.11 17.80 0.76
CA THR A 166 -14.92 19.00 1.05
C THR A 166 -15.41 19.02 2.49
N THR A 167 -15.63 17.85 3.10
CA THR A 167 -16.11 17.72 4.47
C THR A 167 -15.26 16.74 5.26
N LEU A 168 -14.70 17.20 6.37
CA LEU A 168 -13.96 16.40 7.34
C LEU A 168 -14.59 16.55 8.73
N SER A 169 -15.00 15.45 9.33
CA SER A 169 -15.45 15.42 10.71
C SER A 169 -14.75 14.29 11.44
N TYR A 170 -13.96 14.65 12.44
CA TYR A 170 -13.42 13.70 13.38
C TYR A 170 -13.36 14.33 14.77
N THR A 171 -14.28 13.92 15.63
CA THR A 171 -14.20 14.14 17.08
C THR A 171 -13.84 12.80 17.72
N ALA A 172 -12.67 12.69 18.35
CA ALA A 172 -12.26 11.44 18.99
C ALA A 172 -13.28 10.94 20.02
N SER A 173 -13.27 9.62 20.25
CA SER A 173 -14.05 8.98 21.30
C SER A 173 -13.75 9.60 22.66
N SER A 174 -14.77 9.79 23.50
CA SER A 174 -14.58 10.22 24.89
C SER A 174 -13.80 9.20 25.75
N LYS A 175 -13.61 7.99 25.23
CA LYS A 175 -12.82 6.92 25.86
C LYS A 175 -11.37 6.85 25.35
N ALA A 176 -11.00 7.61 24.31
CA ALA A 176 -9.67 7.58 23.73
C ALA A 176 -8.62 8.14 24.71
N THR A 177 -7.47 7.48 24.79
CA THR A 177 -6.26 8.05 25.43
C THR A 177 -5.70 9.18 24.58
N ASP A 178 -4.73 9.95 25.10
CA ASP A 178 -4.18 11.08 24.34
C ASP A 178 -3.41 10.63 23.09
N THR A 179 -2.78 9.45 23.12
CA THR A 179 -2.16 8.80 21.94
C THR A 179 -3.17 8.29 20.90
N GLN A 180 -4.45 8.19 21.26
CA GLN A 180 -5.56 7.77 20.39
C GLN A 180 -6.40 8.97 19.92
N LYS A 181 -5.81 10.18 20.00
CA LYS A 181 -6.37 11.43 19.49
C LYS A 181 -5.30 12.15 18.69
N LEU A 182 -5.72 12.88 17.66
CA LEU A 182 -4.82 13.75 16.90
C LEU A 182 -4.11 14.78 17.79
N SER A 183 -2.78 14.77 17.76
CA SER A 183 -1.90 15.84 18.26
C SER A 183 -1.56 16.84 17.16
N SER A 184 -1.52 16.40 15.90
CA SER A 184 -1.30 17.23 14.71
C SER A 184 -2.13 16.74 13.53
N ILE A 185 -2.30 17.59 12.50
CA ILE A 185 -2.95 17.24 11.24
C ILE A 185 -2.46 18.18 10.13
N ASP A 186 -2.02 17.64 8.99
CA ASP A 186 -1.71 18.44 7.79
C ASP A 186 -2.91 18.47 6.85
N LEU A 187 -3.55 19.64 6.73
CA LEU A 187 -4.64 19.88 5.79
C LEU A 187 -4.21 20.69 4.57
N SER A 188 -2.91 20.93 4.37
CA SER A 188 -2.38 21.78 3.30
C SER A 188 -2.71 21.32 1.89
N LYS A 189 -3.05 20.03 1.71
CA LYS A 189 -3.45 19.45 0.41
C LYS A 189 -4.95 19.40 0.20
N ASN A 190 -5.76 19.63 1.24
CA ASN A 190 -7.21 19.52 1.21
C ASN A 190 -7.86 20.87 0.90
N VAL A 191 -7.39 21.52 -0.18
CA VAL A 191 -7.77 22.87 -0.59
C VAL A 191 -9.26 23.05 -0.92
N ASN A 192 -10.00 21.95 -1.06
CA ASN A 192 -11.43 21.95 -1.36
C ASN A 192 -12.32 21.88 -0.10
N LEU A 193 -11.75 21.86 1.10
CA LEU A 193 -12.52 21.78 2.35
C LEU A 193 -13.44 22.98 2.55
N THR A 194 -14.71 22.72 2.82
CA THR A 194 -15.72 23.73 3.18
C THR A 194 -16.27 23.51 4.59
N SER A 195 -16.06 22.34 5.20
CA SER A 195 -16.53 22.05 6.55
C SER A 195 -15.54 21.16 7.29
N VAL A 196 -15.06 21.63 8.44
CA VAL A 196 -14.14 20.91 9.33
C VAL A 196 -14.69 20.89 10.76
N ASP A 197 -14.73 19.72 11.38
CA ASP A 197 -14.92 19.55 12.82
C ASP A 197 -13.87 18.59 13.40
N LEU A 198 -12.92 19.17 14.14
CA LEU A 198 -11.83 18.51 14.86
C LEU A 198 -11.82 18.90 16.35
N SER A 199 -12.98 19.28 16.91
CA SER A 199 -13.07 19.97 18.21
C SER A 199 -12.72 19.16 19.46
N ASN A 200 -12.57 17.84 19.39
CA ASN A 200 -12.31 16.97 20.55
C ASN A 200 -10.92 16.29 20.48
N HIS A 201 -9.88 17.09 20.25
CA HIS A 201 -8.50 16.63 20.11
C HIS A 201 -7.56 17.49 20.96
N PRO A 202 -6.48 16.92 21.54
CA PRO A 202 -5.52 17.67 22.33
C PRO A 202 -4.77 18.73 21.50
N GLY A 203 -4.57 18.50 20.20
CA GLY A 203 -3.96 19.50 19.30
C GLY A 203 -4.92 20.57 18.78
N ALA A 204 -6.21 20.53 19.14
CA ALA A 204 -7.17 21.54 18.69
C ALA A 204 -7.07 22.83 19.53
N PRO A 205 -7.17 24.02 18.92
CA PRO A 205 -7.42 24.26 17.50
C PRO A 205 -6.16 24.06 16.63
N PHE A 206 -6.28 23.28 15.55
CA PHE A 206 -5.18 23.05 14.61
C PHE A 206 -4.99 24.26 13.68
N PRO A 207 -3.77 24.79 13.54
CA PRO A 207 -3.48 25.82 12.54
C PRO A 207 -3.56 25.22 11.13
N ILE A 208 -4.31 25.88 10.24
CA ILE A 208 -4.46 25.47 8.83
C ILE A 208 -4.25 26.66 7.89
N PRO A 209 -3.84 26.44 6.63
CA PRO A 209 -3.60 27.54 5.69
C PRO A 209 -4.79 28.50 5.59
N GLU A 210 -4.50 29.82 5.64
CA GLU A 210 -5.51 30.89 5.63
C GLU A 210 -6.52 30.73 4.47
N ALA A 211 -6.04 30.37 3.28
CA ALA A 211 -6.89 30.15 2.11
C ALA A 211 -7.96 29.06 2.36
N ILE A 212 -7.62 28.00 3.08
CA ILE A 212 -8.54 26.93 3.44
C ILE A 212 -9.49 27.38 4.55
N PHE A 213 -8.98 28.04 5.60
CA PHE A 213 -9.81 28.50 6.71
C PHE A 213 -10.91 29.47 6.25
N ASN A 214 -10.55 30.43 5.39
CA ASN A 214 -11.46 31.48 4.94
C ASN A 214 -12.64 30.97 4.10
N GLN A 215 -12.57 29.77 3.53
CA GLN A 215 -13.67 29.14 2.79
C GLN A 215 -14.53 28.19 3.64
N LEU A 216 -14.16 27.95 4.91
CA LEU A 216 -14.92 27.07 5.79
C LEU A 216 -16.25 27.70 6.21
N THR A 217 -17.35 26.99 5.98
CA THR A 217 -18.66 27.29 6.57
C THR A 217 -18.79 26.75 7.99
N THR A 218 -17.99 25.73 8.32
CA THR A 218 -17.83 25.16 9.67
C THR A 218 -16.34 25.02 9.95
N ALA A 219 -15.86 25.68 11.00
CA ALA A 219 -14.44 25.69 11.38
C ALA A 219 -14.29 25.36 12.87
N LYS A 220 -14.60 24.11 13.25
CA LYS A 220 -14.50 23.65 14.64
C LYS A 220 -13.19 22.92 14.86
N GLY A 221 -12.45 23.29 15.90
CA GLY A 221 -11.15 22.69 16.21
C GLY A 221 -10.03 23.07 15.25
N VAL A 222 -10.19 24.14 14.46
CA VAL A 222 -9.16 24.70 13.59
C VAL A 222 -9.04 26.21 13.79
N THR A 223 -7.88 26.77 13.47
CA THR A 223 -7.60 28.22 13.46
C THR A 223 -6.85 28.59 12.18
N ILE A 224 -6.85 29.86 11.80
CA ILE A 224 -5.96 30.35 10.74
C ILE A 224 -4.52 30.12 11.21
N ASP A 225 -3.72 29.47 10.38
CA ASP A 225 -2.28 29.56 10.44
C ASP A 225 -1.88 30.97 9.97
N ASP A 226 -1.92 31.91 10.91
CA ASP A 226 -1.69 33.34 10.68
C ASP A 226 -0.21 33.69 10.66
N GLY A 227 0.66 32.67 10.71
CA GLY A 227 2.07 32.88 10.94
C GLY A 227 2.31 33.73 12.19
N SER A 228 1.43 33.74 13.20
CA SER A 228 1.73 34.44 14.47
C SER A 228 2.85 33.76 15.25
N GLY A 229 3.22 32.54 14.85
CA GLY A 229 4.54 31.97 15.14
C GLY A 229 5.70 32.74 14.50
N GLU A 230 5.52 33.52 13.43
CA GLU A 230 6.60 34.28 12.78
C GLU A 230 7.09 35.49 13.59
N SER A 231 6.36 35.91 14.63
CA SER A 231 6.90 36.91 15.57
C SER A 231 7.87 36.33 16.61
N GLN A 232 7.80 35.02 16.91
CA GLN A 232 8.53 34.38 18.01
C GLN A 232 9.20 33.04 17.63
N GLY A 233 9.04 32.53 16.39
CA GLY A 233 9.42 31.20 15.93
C GLY A 233 8.32 30.11 16.12
N TYR A 234 8.57 28.91 15.59
CA TYR A 234 7.81 27.68 15.85
C TYR A 234 8.04 27.21 17.29
N LYS A 235 6.99 27.04 18.09
CA LYS A 235 7.10 26.60 19.48
C LYS A 235 7.44 25.10 19.57
N ILE A 236 8.46 24.77 20.35
CA ILE A 236 8.82 23.39 20.66
C ILE A 236 8.04 22.96 21.91
N GLU A 237 7.27 21.88 21.79
CA GLU A 237 6.43 21.37 22.90
C GLU A 237 7.22 20.51 23.89
N ASP A 238 8.19 19.72 23.43
CA ASP A 238 9.06 18.93 24.29
C ASP A 238 10.18 19.82 24.88
N GLU A 239 10.05 20.13 26.18
CA GLU A 239 11.01 20.98 26.91
C GLU A 239 12.44 20.40 26.86
N ALA A 240 12.58 19.07 26.89
CA ALA A 240 13.88 18.41 26.86
C ALA A 240 14.55 18.49 25.50
N PHE A 241 13.76 18.48 24.42
CA PHE A 241 14.23 18.73 23.07
C PHE A 241 14.65 20.20 22.91
N GLY A 242 13.80 21.14 23.34
CA GLY A 242 14.07 22.58 23.25
C GLY A 242 15.33 23.02 24.02
N GLU A 243 15.45 22.61 25.30
CA GLU A 243 16.62 22.95 26.13
C GLU A 243 17.91 22.36 25.54
N TYR A 244 17.86 21.14 24.99
CA TYR A 244 19.04 20.49 24.42
C TYR A 244 19.47 21.17 23.12
N LEU A 245 18.54 21.54 22.25
CA LEU A 245 18.85 22.31 21.05
C LEU A 245 19.51 23.66 21.39
N LEU A 246 18.99 24.35 22.42
CA LEU A 246 19.58 25.60 22.90
C LEU A 246 21.00 25.38 23.44
N PHE A 247 21.20 24.34 24.26
CA PHE A 247 22.52 23.98 24.79
C PHE A 247 23.55 23.67 23.69
N LEU A 248 23.11 23.04 22.60
CA LEU A 248 23.93 22.77 21.41
C LEU A 248 24.16 24.02 20.55
N ASN A 249 23.57 25.16 20.92
CA ASN A 249 23.61 26.42 20.17
C ASN A 249 23.16 26.24 18.71
N VAL A 250 22.05 25.51 18.53
CA VAL A 250 21.44 25.27 17.22
C VAL A 250 20.92 26.59 16.65
N ALA A 251 21.22 26.84 15.37
CA ALA A 251 20.81 28.06 14.71
C ALA A 251 19.27 28.20 14.70
N GLY A 252 18.79 29.40 15.01
CA GLY A 252 17.35 29.71 15.04
C GLY A 252 16.62 29.28 16.31
N VAL A 253 17.28 28.63 17.27
CA VAL A 253 16.62 28.21 18.52
C VAL A 253 16.76 29.28 19.60
N THR A 254 15.65 29.67 20.21
CA THR A 254 15.60 30.69 21.26
C THR A 254 14.77 30.24 22.46
N GLU A 255 15.19 30.63 23.65
CA GLU A 255 14.44 30.48 24.89
C GLU A 255 13.66 31.77 25.20
N ILE A 256 12.40 31.61 25.61
CA ILE A 256 11.58 32.69 26.14
C ILE A 256 11.10 32.28 27.52
N VAL A 257 11.48 33.07 28.52
CA VAL A 257 11.06 32.89 29.90
C VAL A 257 9.90 33.83 30.20
N ASP A 258 8.69 33.30 30.39
CA ASP A 258 7.55 34.05 30.90
C ASP A 258 7.44 33.81 32.41
N ASN A 259 7.36 34.91 33.18
CA ASN A 259 7.20 34.88 34.63
C ASN A 259 5.91 34.20 35.11
N THR A 260 4.99 33.86 34.20
CA THR A 260 3.66 33.31 34.46
C THR A 260 3.48 31.89 33.91
N SER A 261 4.08 31.56 32.76
CA SER A 261 3.90 30.27 32.08
C SER A 261 5.16 29.38 32.03
N GLY A 262 6.28 29.82 32.58
CA GLY A 262 7.53 29.06 32.59
C GLY A 262 8.41 29.31 31.36
N THR A 263 9.40 28.45 31.18
CA THR A 263 10.32 28.49 30.04
C THR A 263 9.69 27.81 28.82
N ALA A 264 9.76 28.46 27.66
CA ALA A 264 9.35 27.89 26.37
C ALA A 264 10.45 28.09 25.33
N TYR A 265 10.57 27.16 24.40
CA TYR A 265 11.58 27.19 23.34
C TYR A 265 10.91 27.36 21.97
N TYR A 266 11.58 28.11 21.09
CA TYR A 266 11.07 28.43 19.77
C TYR A 266 12.16 28.28 18.70
N ILE A 267 11.73 28.00 17.46
CA ILE A 267 12.58 27.88 16.27
C ILE A 267 12.18 28.98 15.28
N ASP A 268 13.06 29.96 15.06
CA ASP A 268 12.97 30.82 13.88
C ASP A 268 13.24 29.96 12.63
N ILE A 269 12.20 29.77 11.82
CA ILE A 269 12.21 28.86 10.66
C ILE A 269 13.24 29.29 9.62
N GLU A 270 13.45 30.59 9.41
CA GLU A 270 14.44 31.05 8.43
C GLU A 270 15.87 30.90 8.97
N ALA A 271 16.10 31.27 10.23
CA ALA A 271 17.40 31.10 10.86
C ALA A 271 17.78 29.61 11.03
N ALA A 272 16.81 28.73 11.25
CA ALA A 272 17.00 27.27 11.36
C ALA A 272 17.61 26.65 10.10
N LYS A 273 17.34 27.23 8.92
CA LYS A 273 17.95 26.76 7.67
C LYS A 273 19.47 26.96 7.64
N ALA A 274 20.02 27.84 8.46
CA ALA A 274 21.47 27.99 8.59
C ALA A 274 22.14 26.84 9.35
N GLN A 275 21.36 26.02 10.07
CA GLN A 275 21.88 24.85 10.78
C GLN A 275 22.36 23.79 9.77
N THR A 276 23.59 23.33 9.96
CA THR A 276 24.22 22.28 9.13
C THR A 276 24.98 21.29 10.00
N GLY A 277 25.47 20.20 9.40
CA GLY A 277 26.26 19.19 10.10
C GLY A 277 25.42 18.18 10.88
N GLU A 278 26.08 17.48 11.80
CA GLU A 278 25.43 16.49 12.67
C GLU A 278 24.81 17.17 13.90
N LEU A 279 23.55 16.83 14.17
CA LEU A 279 22.83 17.22 15.37
C LEU A 279 22.74 16.03 16.33
N SER A 280 23.44 16.13 17.47
CA SER A 280 23.56 15.05 18.46
C SER A 280 22.71 15.31 19.70
N LEU A 281 21.56 14.64 19.77
CA LEU A 281 20.53 14.76 20.80
C LEU A 281 20.45 13.47 21.65
N SER A 282 21.58 12.80 21.83
CA SER A 282 21.67 11.56 22.61
C SER A 282 21.38 11.81 24.09
N LYS A 283 20.55 10.96 24.70
CA LYS A 283 20.33 10.86 26.16
C LYS A 283 20.93 9.57 26.74
N SER A 284 22.07 9.11 26.21
CA SER A 284 22.87 8.05 26.83
C SER A 284 23.40 8.48 28.22
N ALA A 285 23.82 7.53 29.06
CA ALA A 285 24.29 7.85 30.42
C ALA A 285 25.44 8.88 30.45
N ASN A 286 26.37 8.79 29.50
CA ASN A 286 27.48 9.76 29.38
C ASN A 286 26.99 11.15 28.92
N ALA A 287 26.04 11.19 27.99
CA ALA A 287 25.45 12.44 27.54
C ALA A 287 24.66 13.10 28.67
N ILE A 288 23.83 12.35 29.40
CA ILE A 288 23.09 12.84 30.58
C ILE A 288 24.05 13.45 31.60
N ASN A 289 25.13 12.75 31.99
CA ASN A 289 26.13 13.29 32.91
C ASN A 289 26.72 14.62 32.42
N THR A 290 26.94 14.76 31.11
CA THR A 290 27.46 15.99 30.51
C THR A 290 26.43 17.12 30.62
N LEU A 291 25.17 16.86 30.31
CA LEU A 291 24.06 17.82 30.42
C LEU A 291 23.79 18.23 31.87
N GLU A 292 23.83 17.28 32.81
CA GLU A 292 23.70 17.55 34.26
C GLU A 292 24.85 18.42 34.77
N THR A 293 26.08 18.15 34.32
CA THR A 293 27.25 18.97 34.66
C THR A 293 27.13 20.38 34.07
N ALA A 294 26.51 20.51 32.90
CA ALA A 294 26.18 21.80 32.29
C ALA A 294 24.98 22.51 32.93
N GLY A 295 24.28 21.84 33.87
CA GLY A 295 23.20 22.43 34.66
C GLY A 295 21.83 22.44 33.98
N LEU A 296 21.63 21.63 32.93
CA LEU A 296 20.34 21.55 32.24
C LEU A 296 19.28 20.91 33.16
N ALA A 297 18.10 21.54 33.22
CA ALA A 297 17.00 21.08 34.06
C ALA A 297 16.43 19.74 33.57
N THR A 298 16.37 19.57 32.25
CA THR A 298 15.84 18.38 31.58
C THR A 298 16.92 17.33 31.27
N ALA A 299 18.12 17.46 31.84
CA ALA A 299 19.28 16.65 31.47
C ALA A 299 18.99 15.14 31.43
N SER A 300 18.29 14.61 32.44
CA SER A 300 17.89 13.19 32.53
C SER A 300 16.50 12.88 31.95
N THR A 301 15.71 13.91 31.62
CA THR A 301 14.43 13.77 30.92
C THR A 301 14.68 13.29 29.48
N LYS A 302 13.96 12.24 29.07
CA LYS A 302 14.02 11.68 27.73
C LYS A 302 13.21 12.52 26.76
N ILE A 303 13.73 12.71 25.55
CA ILE A 303 12.98 13.35 24.48
C ILE A 303 11.91 12.37 24.01
N THR A 304 10.68 12.82 23.93
CA THR A 304 9.51 12.05 23.48
C THR A 304 8.97 12.56 22.16
N ASP A 305 9.14 13.86 21.90
CA ASP A 305 8.68 14.53 20.69
C ASP A 305 9.81 15.39 20.10
N VAL A 306 10.00 15.29 18.79
CA VAL A 306 11.02 16.03 18.01
C VAL A 306 10.39 16.92 16.95
N ASP A 307 9.09 17.19 17.05
CA ASP A 307 8.40 18.15 16.21
C ASP A 307 9.11 19.52 16.28
N GLY A 308 9.44 20.04 15.09
CA GLY A 308 10.35 21.17 14.89
C GLY A 308 11.64 20.78 14.16
N LEU A 309 12.06 19.51 14.22
CA LEU A 309 13.25 19.02 13.54
C LEU A 309 13.21 19.24 12.02
N GLN A 310 12.01 19.22 11.42
CA GLN A 310 11.76 19.41 9.99
C GLN A 310 12.21 20.77 9.43
N TYR A 311 12.44 21.77 10.29
CA TYR A 311 12.89 23.10 9.87
C TYR A 311 14.41 23.21 9.67
N PHE A 312 15.20 22.26 10.21
CA PHE A 312 16.65 22.23 10.05
C PHE A 312 17.07 21.52 8.75
N ILE A 313 16.51 21.96 7.62
CA ILE A 313 16.57 21.28 6.31
C ILE A 313 17.97 21.03 5.74
N ASN A 314 19.02 21.64 6.31
CA ASN A 314 20.40 21.56 5.86
C ASN A 314 21.32 20.71 6.76
N ILE A 315 20.79 20.05 7.79
CA ILE A 315 21.57 19.09 8.59
C ILE A 315 21.91 17.85 7.77
N THR A 316 23.07 17.27 8.06
CA THR A 316 23.58 16.07 7.38
C THR A 316 23.64 14.87 8.32
N GLY A 317 23.47 15.05 9.62
CA GLY A 317 23.45 13.94 10.57
C GLY A 317 22.46 14.14 11.71
N ILE A 318 21.82 13.07 12.16
CA ILE A 318 21.02 13.01 13.39
C ILE A 318 21.52 11.86 14.25
N VAL A 319 21.84 12.16 15.51
CA VAL A 319 22.13 11.16 16.55
C VAL A 319 21.14 11.35 17.70
N LEU A 320 20.07 10.58 17.73
CA LEU A 320 18.95 10.72 18.68
C LEU A 320 18.88 9.55 19.66
N THR A 321 20.02 9.01 20.10
CA THR A 321 20.05 7.74 20.82
C THR A 321 19.57 7.81 22.27
N SER A 322 18.96 6.74 22.76
CA SER A 322 18.53 6.56 24.16
C SER A 322 17.45 7.55 24.61
N ASN A 323 16.48 7.81 23.74
CA ASN A 323 15.29 8.64 23.99
C ASN A 323 14.02 7.77 24.01
N GLU A 324 12.85 8.42 24.09
CA GLU A 324 11.54 7.77 24.13
C GLU A 324 10.66 8.23 22.95
N VAL A 325 11.28 8.49 21.80
CA VAL A 325 10.59 8.96 20.59
C VAL A 325 9.83 7.82 19.94
N GLU A 326 8.54 8.04 19.62
CA GLU A 326 7.65 7.05 18.99
C GLU A 326 7.41 7.33 17.50
N SER A 327 7.60 8.57 17.05
CA SER A 327 7.46 8.96 15.64
C SER A 327 8.44 10.07 15.28
N ILE A 328 8.83 10.13 14.00
CA ILE A 328 9.73 11.16 13.49
C ILE A 328 9.44 11.41 12.01
N ASP A 329 9.23 12.67 11.63
CA ASP A 329 9.12 13.08 10.22
C ASP A 329 10.49 13.58 9.71
N LEU A 330 11.06 12.84 8.76
CA LEU A 330 12.35 13.15 8.14
C LEU A 330 12.20 13.65 6.69
N THR A 331 10.97 13.82 6.20
CA THR A 331 10.69 14.05 4.77
C THR A 331 11.30 15.35 4.22
N LYS A 332 11.50 16.36 5.08
CA LYS A 332 12.15 17.64 4.72
C LYS A 332 13.68 17.60 4.76
N LEU A 333 14.26 16.60 5.44
CA LEU A 333 15.69 16.49 5.69
C LEU A 333 16.41 15.76 4.55
N THR A 334 16.24 16.29 3.34
CA THR A 334 16.74 15.67 2.10
C THR A 334 18.27 15.59 2.00
N LYS A 335 19.00 16.34 2.83
CA LYS A 335 20.47 16.34 2.92
C LYS A 335 21.02 15.40 3.99
N LEU A 336 20.17 14.63 4.66
CA LEU A 336 20.57 13.73 5.73
C LEU A 336 21.42 12.56 5.19
N GLU A 337 22.66 12.46 5.66
CA GLU A 337 23.64 11.43 5.31
C GLU A 337 23.76 10.36 6.41
N THR A 338 23.63 10.75 7.68
CA THR A 338 23.75 9.84 8.83
C THR A 338 22.52 9.92 9.73
N LEU A 339 21.91 8.76 10.01
CA LEU A 339 20.77 8.65 10.91
C LEU A 339 21.01 7.56 11.94
N ASN A 340 21.08 7.95 13.22
CA ASN A 340 21.22 7.04 14.35
C ASN A 340 20.09 7.26 15.36
N LEU A 341 19.17 6.30 15.43
CA LEU A 341 17.97 6.31 16.26
C LEU A 341 18.02 5.27 17.38
N ASN A 342 19.18 4.68 17.68
CA ASN A 342 19.30 3.56 18.62
C ASN A 342 18.67 3.84 19.99
N ASN A 343 17.94 2.85 20.51
CA ASN A 343 17.19 2.89 21.76
C ASN A 343 16.09 3.97 21.76
N ASN A 344 15.15 3.86 20.80
CA ASN A 344 13.88 4.58 20.73
C ASN A 344 12.71 3.59 20.53
N PHE A 345 11.51 4.10 20.24
CA PHE A 345 10.23 3.36 20.20
C PHE A 345 9.46 3.60 18.87
N ILE A 346 10.20 3.90 17.80
CA ILE A 346 9.66 4.20 16.47
C ILE A 346 9.22 2.90 15.78
N GLY A 347 7.91 2.74 15.59
CA GLY A 347 7.30 1.56 14.95
C GLY A 347 7.24 1.61 13.41
N SER A 348 7.35 2.80 12.82
CA SER A 348 7.33 3.02 11.37
C SER A 348 8.29 4.14 11.00
N LEU A 349 9.01 4.00 9.89
CA LEU A 349 10.03 4.94 9.44
C LEU A 349 10.00 5.10 7.93
N ASP A 350 9.69 6.30 7.43
CA ASP A 350 9.77 6.67 6.02
C ASP A 350 11.12 7.35 5.73
N LEU A 351 11.92 6.73 4.86
CA LEU A 351 13.23 7.24 4.42
C LEU A 351 13.27 7.56 2.92
N THR A 352 12.13 7.53 2.23
CA THR A 352 12.03 7.67 0.77
C THR A 352 12.50 9.04 0.26
N LYS A 353 12.57 10.06 1.12
CA LYS A 353 13.09 11.40 0.79
C LYS A 353 14.54 11.63 1.19
N ASN A 354 15.11 10.74 2.01
CA ASN A 354 16.47 10.87 2.52
C ASN A 354 17.46 10.12 1.62
N THR A 355 17.45 10.46 0.32
CA THR A 355 18.24 9.80 -0.73
C THR A 355 19.75 9.98 -0.57
N ALA A 356 20.17 10.96 0.25
CA ALA A 356 21.58 11.19 0.61
C ALA A 356 22.11 10.25 1.72
N LEU A 357 21.26 9.43 2.35
CA LEU A 357 21.66 8.56 3.46
C LEU A 357 22.78 7.58 3.06
N THR A 358 23.86 7.62 3.83
CA THR A 358 24.99 6.69 3.76
C THR A 358 25.02 5.74 4.96
N THR A 359 24.49 6.16 6.10
CA THR A 359 24.51 5.40 7.35
C THR A 359 23.16 5.41 8.03
N LEU A 360 22.59 4.22 8.29
CA LEU A 360 21.36 4.01 9.04
C LEU A 360 21.62 3.06 10.22
N SER A 361 21.37 3.51 11.43
CA SER A 361 21.42 2.66 12.63
C SER A 361 20.17 2.89 13.47
N TYR A 362 19.39 1.82 13.63
CA TYR A 362 18.25 1.83 14.54
C TYR A 362 18.07 0.45 15.18
N THR A 363 18.59 0.29 16.38
CA THR A 363 18.24 -0.78 17.30
C THR A 363 17.15 -0.26 18.24
N ALA A 364 15.93 -0.79 18.17
CA ALA A 364 14.84 -0.43 19.09
C ALA A 364 15.24 -0.59 20.57
N SER A 365 14.58 0.19 21.42
CA SER A 365 14.71 0.08 22.87
C SER A 365 14.39 -1.35 23.33
N SER A 366 15.14 -1.86 24.32
CA SER A 366 14.84 -3.15 24.94
C SER A 366 13.48 -3.17 25.67
N LYS A 367 12.87 -2.00 25.87
CA LYS A 367 11.53 -1.83 26.47
C LYS A 367 10.42 -1.67 25.43
N ALA A 368 10.75 -1.56 24.14
CA ALA A 368 9.75 -1.36 23.09
C ALA A 368 8.85 -2.59 22.95
N THR A 369 7.55 -2.34 22.81
CA THR A 369 6.58 -3.35 22.36
C THR A 369 6.78 -3.66 20.88
N ASP A 370 6.14 -4.71 20.36
CA ASP A 370 6.29 -5.05 18.93
C ASP A 370 5.70 -3.98 17.99
N ALA A 371 4.68 -3.23 18.44
CA ALA A 371 4.14 -2.08 17.71
C ALA A 371 5.10 -0.87 17.67
N GLN A 372 6.08 -0.83 18.58
CA GLN A 372 7.11 0.22 18.69
C GLN A 372 8.45 -0.24 18.07
N LYS A 373 8.40 -1.24 17.19
CA LYS A 373 9.54 -1.76 16.43
C LYS A 373 9.16 -1.88 14.96
N LEU A 374 10.15 -1.85 14.08
CA LEU A 374 9.91 -1.97 12.64
C LEU A 374 9.46 -3.39 12.27
N THR A 375 8.34 -3.49 11.58
CA THR A 375 7.88 -4.74 10.94
C THR A 375 8.21 -4.77 9.44
N THR A 376 8.32 -3.60 8.83
CA THR A 376 8.73 -3.39 7.44
C THR A 376 9.60 -2.15 7.34
N ILE A 377 10.37 -2.04 6.26
CA ILE A 377 11.14 -0.84 5.91
C ILE A 377 11.35 -0.84 4.40
N ASP A 378 11.18 0.32 3.76
CA ASP A 378 11.52 0.53 2.35
C ASP A 378 12.82 1.32 2.27
N LEU A 379 13.86 0.70 1.70
CA LEU A 379 15.16 1.32 1.47
C LEU A 379 15.47 1.51 -0.03
N SER A 380 14.48 1.35 -0.91
CA SER A 380 14.68 1.36 -2.36
C SER A 380 15.26 2.66 -2.91
N GLU A 381 14.93 3.79 -2.28
CA GLU A 381 15.41 5.13 -2.65
C GLU A 381 16.76 5.50 -1.99
N ASN A 382 17.26 4.70 -1.04
CA ASN A 382 18.47 4.99 -0.27
C ASN A 382 19.72 4.36 -0.90
N VAL A 383 19.91 4.60 -2.20
CA VAL A 383 20.95 3.98 -3.03
C VAL A 383 22.39 4.30 -2.60
N ASN A 384 22.60 5.26 -1.70
CA ASN A 384 23.91 5.66 -1.20
C ASN A 384 24.32 4.98 0.12
N LEU A 385 23.48 4.09 0.67
CA LEU A 385 23.76 3.40 1.93
C LEU A 385 25.03 2.55 1.85
N THR A 386 25.90 2.69 2.85
CA THR A 386 27.13 1.91 3.02
C THR A 386 27.16 1.16 4.35
N SER A 387 26.27 1.50 5.29
CA SER A 387 26.16 0.87 6.61
C SER A 387 24.71 0.89 7.10
N VAL A 388 24.18 -0.30 7.42
CA VAL A 388 22.84 -0.50 7.99
C VAL A 388 22.91 -1.40 9.22
N ASP A 389 22.28 -0.97 10.32
CA ASP A 389 21.98 -1.83 11.48
C ASP A 389 20.51 -1.66 11.91
N LEU A 390 19.70 -2.67 11.60
CA LEU A 390 18.29 -2.81 11.96
C LEU A 390 18.04 -4.14 12.72
N SER A 391 19.09 -4.72 13.32
CA SER A 391 19.10 -6.11 13.78
C SER A 391 18.19 -6.44 14.96
N SER A 392 17.67 -5.44 15.68
CA SER A 392 16.83 -5.67 16.86
C SER A 392 15.33 -5.66 16.58
N HIS A 393 14.92 -5.56 15.32
CA HIS A 393 13.51 -5.44 14.92
C HIS A 393 12.91 -6.80 14.56
N PRO A 394 11.61 -7.03 14.82
CA PRO A 394 10.96 -8.29 14.52
C PRO A 394 10.89 -8.61 13.02
N GLY A 395 10.90 -7.59 12.15
CA GLY A 395 10.96 -7.80 10.69
C GLY A 395 12.36 -8.11 10.14
N ALA A 396 13.41 -8.13 10.98
CA ALA A 396 14.76 -8.43 10.54
C ALA A 396 14.97 -9.96 10.35
N PRO A 397 15.71 -10.40 9.31
CA PRO A 397 16.37 -9.56 8.31
C PRO A 397 15.38 -9.02 7.27
N PHE A 398 15.41 -7.71 7.03
CA PHE A 398 14.58 -7.07 6.00
C PHE A 398 15.18 -7.33 4.61
N PRO A 399 14.39 -7.81 3.64
CA PRO A 399 14.83 -7.89 2.26
C PRO A 399 14.97 -6.48 1.68
N ILE A 400 16.11 -6.18 1.06
CA ILE A 400 16.39 -4.89 0.42
C ILE A 400 16.97 -5.10 -0.99
N PRO A 401 16.88 -4.12 -1.92
CA PRO A 401 17.43 -4.28 -3.25
C PRO A 401 18.88 -4.74 -3.25
N ALA A 402 19.19 -5.81 -3.99
CA ALA A 402 20.51 -6.44 -4.00
C ALA A 402 21.64 -5.46 -4.35
N ALA A 403 21.38 -4.47 -5.21
CA ALA A 403 22.34 -3.41 -5.53
C ALA A 403 22.78 -2.60 -4.30
N ILE A 404 21.84 -2.30 -3.39
CA ILE A 404 22.11 -1.60 -2.14
C ILE A 404 22.80 -2.55 -1.16
N TYR A 405 22.31 -3.78 -1.02
CA TYR A 405 22.92 -4.77 -0.11
C TYR A 405 24.41 -5.01 -0.42
N ASN A 406 24.74 -5.15 -1.71
CA ASN A 406 26.09 -5.50 -2.16
C ASN A 406 27.16 -4.44 -1.89
N GLN A 407 26.77 -3.18 -1.65
CA GLN A 407 27.69 -2.10 -1.28
C GLN A 407 27.81 -1.86 0.23
N LEU A 408 27.01 -2.56 1.05
CA LEU A 408 27.06 -2.41 2.50
C LEU A 408 28.34 -3.01 3.09
N THR A 409 29.06 -2.19 3.85
CA THR A 409 30.17 -2.62 4.71
C THR A 409 29.67 -3.19 6.05
N THR A 410 28.47 -2.77 6.48
CA THR A 410 27.74 -3.33 7.62
C THR A 410 26.30 -3.56 7.19
N ALA A 411 25.83 -4.80 7.28
CA ALA A 411 24.52 -5.23 6.79
C ALA A 411 23.75 -6.01 7.89
N LYS A 412 23.58 -5.38 9.05
CA LYS A 412 22.94 -6.03 10.20
C LYS A 412 21.42 -5.86 10.13
N GLY A 413 20.71 -6.97 10.20
CA GLY A 413 19.24 -6.95 10.14
C GLY A 413 18.67 -6.73 8.73
N VAL A 414 19.48 -6.91 7.68
CA VAL A 414 19.03 -6.86 6.28
C VAL A 414 19.56 -8.08 5.51
N THR A 415 18.87 -8.45 4.44
CA THR A 415 19.24 -9.50 3.47
C THR A 415 19.02 -8.95 2.06
N PRO A 416 19.75 -9.38 1.03
CA PRO A 416 19.35 -9.04 -0.33
C PRO A 416 17.96 -9.64 -0.59
N GLU A 417 17.10 -8.88 -1.24
CA GLU A 417 15.89 -9.41 -1.89
C GLU A 417 16.31 -10.61 -2.75
N GLU A 418 15.58 -11.72 -2.63
CA GLU A 418 15.79 -12.85 -3.53
C GLU A 418 15.54 -12.36 -4.96
N VAL A 419 16.62 -12.32 -5.74
CA VAL A 419 16.52 -12.08 -7.17
C VAL A 419 15.73 -13.27 -7.70
N ALA A 420 14.47 -13.03 -8.09
CA ALA A 420 13.71 -13.99 -8.87
C ALA A 420 14.65 -14.49 -9.99
N SER A 421 14.75 -15.81 -10.15
CA SER A 421 15.55 -16.43 -11.20
C SER A 421 15.42 -15.59 -12.48
N ASN A 422 16.55 -15.14 -13.04
CA ASN A 422 16.53 -14.39 -14.30
C ASN A 422 16.01 -15.25 -15.46
N GLU A 423 15.84 -16.55 -15.25
CA GLU A 423 15.13 -17.46 -16.15
C GLU A 423 13.71 -17.75 -15.64
N TYR A 424 12.72 -17.53 -16.51
CA TYR A 424 11.32 -17.94 -16.33
C TYR A 424 11.04 -19.22 -17.15
N GLU A 425 10.56 -20.30 -16.51
CA GLU A 425 10.15 -21.53 -17.19
C GLU A 425 8.77 -21.36 -17.83
N ILE A 426 8.67 -21.60 -19.14
CA ILE A 426 7.40 -21.51 -19.87
C ILE A 426 6.61 -22.80 -19.66
N ALA A 427 5.43 -22.69 -19.05
CA ALA A 427 4.57 -23.84 -18.76
C ALA A 427 3.93 -24.49 -20.00
N ASP A 428 3.55 -23.68 -21.01
CA ASP A 428 2.94 -24.18 -22.24
C ASP A 428 4.02 -24.52 -23.28
N GLU A 429 4.21 -25.82 -23.52
CA GLU A 429 5.22 -26.33 -24.47
C GLU A 429 5.01 -25.78 -25.89
N ALA A 430 3.75 -25.60 -26.33
CA ALA A 430 3.44 -25.10 -27.66
C ALA A 430 3.73 -23.61 -27.79
N PHE A 431 3.57 -22.84 -26.71
CA PHE A 431 3.98 -21.44 -26.66
C PHE A 431 5.51 -21.31 -26.69
N GLY A 432 6.21 -22.04 -25.83
CA GLY A 432 7.66 -22.02 -25.74
C GLY A 432 8.36 -22.43 -27.04
N GLU A 433 7.92 -23.53 -27.67
CA GLU A 433 8.47 -23.96 -28.96
C GLU A 433 8.20 -22.95 -30.07
N TYR A 434 7.03 -22.30 -30.07
CA TYR A 434 6.70 -21.34 -31.11
C TYR A 434 7.53 -20.05 -30.96
N LEU A 435 7.72 -19.55 -29.74
CA LEU A 435 8.67 -18.45 -29.49
C LEU A 435 10.09 -18.82 -29.94
N LYS A 436 10.51 -20.08 -29.70
CA LYS A 436 11.80 -20.58 -30.17
C LYS A 436 11.89 -20.62 -31.70
N TYR A 437 10.86 -21.10 -32.38
CA TYR A 437 10.76 -21.11 -33.85
C TYR A 437 10.82 -19.71 -34.45
N LEU A 438 10.17 -18.73 -33.81
CA LEU A 438 10.21 -17.33 -34.20
C LEU A 438 11.55 -16.65 -33.89
N ASN A 439 12.49 -17.38 -33.27
CA ASN A 439 13.80 -16.89 -32.84
C ASN A 439 13.68 -15.64 -31.95
N VAL A 440 12.76 -15.68 -30.99
CA VAL A 440 12.53 -14.60 -30.03
C VAL A 440 13.73 -14.46 -29.09
N SER A 441 14.17 -13.22 -28.88
CA SER A 441 15.33 -12.88 -28.04
C SER A 441 15.07 -13.30 -26.59
N GLY A 442 16.07 -13.94 -25.97
CA GLY A 442 15.95 -14.45 -24.59
C GLY A 442 15.28 -15.82 -24.46
N VAL A 443 14.80 -16.43 -25.55
CA VAL A 443 14.14 -17.75 -25.49
C VAL A 443 15.12 -18.89 -25.75
N SER A 444 15.21 -19.80 -24.78
CA SER A 444 16.05 -21.00 -24.85
C SER A 444 15.23 -22.28 -24.70
N GLU A 445 15.81 -23.39 -25.14
CA GLU A 445 15.25 -24.74 -25.10
C GLU A 445 16.26 -25.64 -24.38
N LYS A 446 15.79 -26.45 -23.44
CA LYS A 446 16.59 -27.45 -22.73
C LYS A 446 15.91 -28.80 -22.87
N GLU A 447 16.68 -29.83 -23.24
CA GLU A 447 16.20 -31.21 -23.29
C GLU A 447 16.41 -31.86 -21.91
N GLU A 448 15.31 -32.30 -21.29
CA GLU A 448 15.30 -32.95 -19.98
C GLU A 448 14.48 -34.23 -20.06
N ASN A 449 15.07 -35.38 -19.72
CA ASN A 449 14.38 -36.67 -19.64
C ASN A 449 13.57 -37.05 -20.90
N SER A 450 14.06 -36.75 -22.10
CA SER A 450 13.35 -36.95 -23.39
C SER A 450 12.10 -36.07 -23.58
N THR A 451 11.99 -34.98 -22.82
CA THR A 451 11.01 -33.90 -22.99
C THR A 451 11.73 -32.57 -23.20
N TYR A 452 11.09 -31.61 -23.83
CA TYR A 452 11.67 -30.28 -24.07
C TYR A 452 11.03 -29.26 -23.14
N LYS A 453 11.87 -28.50 -22.44
CA LYS A 453 11.45 -27.35 -21.65
C LYS A 453 11.97 -26.07 -22.28
N TYR A 454 11.24 -24.97 -22.08
CA TYR A 454 11.61 -23.67 -22.62
C TYR A 454 11.71 -22.64 -21.51
N TYR A 455 12.67 -21.73 -21.66
CA TYR A 455 12.96 -20.71 -20.67
C TYR A 455 13.07 -19.34 -21.34
N ILE A 456 12.65 -18.31 -20.63
CA ILE A 456 12.83 -16.91 -20.98
C ILE A 456 13.88 -16.32 -20.04
N ASP A 457 15.02 -15.88 -20.57
CA ASP A 457 15.90 -14.96 -19.86
C ASP A 457 15.23 -13.57 -19.83
N ILE A 458 14.82 -13.12 -18.66
CA ILE A 458 13.98 -11.94 -18.45
C ILE A 458 14.69 -10.67 -18.94
N GLU A 459 15.99 -10.51 -18.65
CA GLU A 459 16.74 -9.35 -19.13
C GLU A 459 16.96 -9.38 -20.65
N ALA A 460 17.28 -10.54 -21.22
CA ALA A 460 17.46 -10.67 -22.66
C ALA A 460 16.13 -10.48 -23.42
N ALA A 461 15.00 -10.90 -22.84
CA ALA A 461 13.66 -10.74 -23.41
C ALA A 461 13.28 -9.28 -23.63
N LYS A 462 13.76 -8.35 -22.79
CA LYS A 462 13.53 -6.90 -22.96
C LYS A 462 14.10 -6.37 -24.27
N SER A 463 15.10 -7.02 -24.86
CA SER A 463 15.65 -6.62 -26.16
C SER A 463 14.75 -6.99 -27.35
N GLN A 464 13.75 -7.87 -27.15
CA GLN A 464 12.81 -8.26 -28.20
C GLN A 464 11.92 -7.07 -28.59
N THR A 465 11.84 -6.80 -29.89
CA THR A 465 10.98 -5.76 -30.47
C THR A 465 10.17 -6.31 -31.64
N GLY A 466 9.27 -5.49 -32.20
CA GLY A 466 8.46 -5.84 -33.36
C GLY A 466 7.23 -6.69 -33.01
N ALA A 467 6.58 -7.23 -34.05
CA ALA A 467 5.36 -8.01 -33.90
C ALA A 467 5.65 -9.52 -33.81
N LEU A 468 5.02 -10.20 -32.86
CA LEU A 468 5.05 -11.64 -32.71
C LEU A 468 3.78 -12.25 -33.28
N ASN A 469 3.93 -13.14 -34.26
CA ASN A 469 2.81 -13.85 -34.87
C ASN A 469 2.85 -15.32 -34.49
N MET A 470 1.98 -15.68 -33.55
CA MET A 470 1.83 -17.00 -32.96
C MET A 470 0.47 -17.61 -33.35
N SER A 471 -0.01 -17.31 -34.55
CA SER A 471 -1.25 -17.88 -35.07
C SER A 471 -1.13 -19.39 -35.27
N LYS A 472 -2.19 -20.12 -34.89
CA LYS A 472 -2.41 -21.54 -35.23
C LYS A 472 -3.57 -21.70 -36.23
N ALA A 473 -3.78 -20.73 -37.12
CA ALA A 473 -4.66 -20.90 -38.26
C ALA A 473 -4.13 -22.00 -39.20
N ALA A 474 -4.99 -22.63 -40.00
CA ALA A 474 -4.63 -23.82 -40.79
C ALA A 474 -3.39 -23.64 -41.68
N SER A 475 -3.23 -22.46 -42.32
CA SER A 475 -2.07 -22.12 -43.14
C SER A 475 -0.75 -22.04 -42.34
N TYR A 476 -0.81 -21.54 -41.12
CA TYR A 476 0.35 -21.47 -40.22
C TYR A 476 0.70 -22.84 -39.68
N ILE A 477 -0.29 -23.69 -39.35
CA ILE A 477 -0.03 -25.08 -38.95
C ILE A 477 0.77 -25.82 -40.03
N THR A 478 0.36 -25.73 -41.31
CA THR A 478 1.12 -26.35 -42.41
C THR A 478 2.56 -25.84 -42.50
N THR A 479 2.76 -24.53 -42.28
CA THR A 479 4.10 -23.91 -42.28
C THR A 479 4.96 -24.45 -41.13
N LEU A 480 4.41 -24.50 -39.91
CA LEU A 480 5.08 -25.02 -38.72
C LEU A 480 5.41 -26.51 -38.86
N THR A 481 4.48 -27.31 -39.36
CA THR A 481 4.71 -28.75 -39.61
C THR A 481 5.83 -28.96 -40.63
N THR A 482 5.86 -28.15 -41.70
CA THR A 482 6.93 -28.22 -42.71
C THR A 482 8.28 -27.79 -42.13
N ALA A 483 8.28 -26.84 -41.19
CA ALA A 483 9.46 -26.41 -40.47
C ALA A 483 9.92 -27.37 -39.35
N GLY A 484 9.18 -28.46 -39.11
CA GLY A 484 9.54 -29.47 -38.11
C GLY A 484 9.20 -29.09 -36.67
N VAL A 485 8.35 -28.08 -36.44
CA VAL A 485 7.88 -27.72 -35.10
C VAL A 485 6.98 -28.84 -34.56
N ARG A 486 7.35 -29.43 -33.42
CA ARG A 486 6.71 -30.63 -32.84
C ARG A 486 5.27 -30.35 -32.42
N THR A 487 5.03 -29.18 -31.83
CA THR A 487 3.74 -28.70 -31.38
C THR A 487 2.96 -27.95 -32.47
N ALA A 488 3.30 -28.13 -33.75
CA ALA A 488 2.71 -27.38 -34.87
C ALA A 488 1.18 -27.30 -34.85
N SER A 489 0.50 -28.42 -34.58
CA SER A 489 -0.96 -28.51 -34.49
C SER A 489 -1.53 -28.30 -33.09
N THR A 490 -0.69 -28.34 -32.05
CA THR A 490 -1.07 -28.07 -30.67
C THR A 490 -1.42 -26.59 -30.50
N LYS A 491 -2.58 -26.33 -29.89
CA LYS A 491 -3.09 -24.98 -29.63
C LYS A 491 -2.44 -24.43 -28.37
N ILE A 492 -2.02 -23.17 -28.41
CA ILE A 492 -1.52 -22.47 -27.22
C ILE A 492 -2.69 -22.19 -26.29
N LYS A 493 -2.53 -22.48 -25.00
CA LYS A 493 -3.52 -22.24 -23.95
C LYS A 493 -3.05 -21.22 -22.92
N ASN A 494 -1.77 -21.27 -22.57
CA ASN A 494 -1.15 -20.36 -21.64
C ASN A 494 -0.01 -19.59 -22.34
N VAL A 495 0.00 -18.27 -22.17
CA VAL A 495 1.00 -17.34 -22.73
C VAL A 495 1.79 -16.60 -21.64
N ASP A 496 1.74 -17.07 -20.40
CA ASP A 496 2.54 -16.56 -19.29
C ASP A 496 4.02 -16.65 -19.66
N GLY A 497 4.74 -15.57 -19.36
CA GLY A 497 6.06 -15.27 -19.89
C GLY A 497 6.03 -14.17 -20.95
N LEU A 498 4.88 -13.91 -21.60
CA LEU A 498 4.76 -12.85 -22.60
C LEU A 498 5.05 -11.46 -22.00
N GLN A 499 4.75 -11.24 -20.70
CA GLN A 499 4.96 -9.98 -19.98
C GLN A 499 6.42 -9.52 -19.95
N TYR A 500 7.38 -10.41 -20.14
CA TYR A 500 8.81 -10.04 -20.14
C TYR A 500 9.29 -9.40 -21.45
N PHE A 501 8.52 -9.51 -22.54
CA PHE A 501 8.85 -8.91 -23.83
C PHE A 501 8.32 -7.47 -23.96
N ILE A 502 8.63 -6.62 -22.98
CA ILE A 502 8.05 -5.28 -22.78
C ILE A 502 8.14 -4.31 -23.98
N ASN A 503 8.99 -4.61 -24.97
CA ASN A 503 9.24 -3.76 -26.13
C ASN A 503 8.61 -4.25 -27.44
N ILE A 504 7.78 -5.31 -27.42
CA ILE A 504 7.05 -5.75 -28.60
C ILE A 504 5.94 -4.77 -28.98
N THR A 505 5.68 -4.66 -30.29
CA THR A 505 4.70 -3.72 -30.84
C THR A 505 3.46 -4.41 -31.39
N GLY A 506 3.45 -5.73 -31.51
CA GLY A 506 2.27 -6.45 -31.97
C GLY A 506 2.21 -7.89 -31.50
N ILE A 507 0.98 -8.37 -31.25
CA ILE A 507 0.68 -9.77 -30.92
C ILE A 507 -0.40 -10.27 -31.86
N THR A 508 -0.17 -11.43 -32.48
CA THR A 508 -1.20 -12.21 -33.17
C THR A 508 -1.26 -13.62 -32.60
N LEU A 509 -2.38 -13.97 -31.96
CA LEU A 509 -2.65 -15.27 -31.36
C LEU A 509 -3.84 -15.98 -32.01
N THR A 510 -4.12 -15.69 -33.29
CA THR A 510 -5.32 -16.18 -33.97
C THR A 510 -5.42 -17.72 -33.98
N SER A 511 -6.61 -18.23 -33.68
CA SER A 511 -6.97 -19.66 -33.70
C SER A 511 -6.22 -20.53 -32.67
N ASN A 512 -6.07 -20.03 -31.45
CA ASN A 512 -5.54 -20.75 -30.30
C ASN A 512 -6.66 -21.10 -29.29
N GLU A 513 -6.29 -21.57 -28.10
CA GLU A 513 -7.19 -21.90 -26.99
C GLU A 513 -6.83 -21.09 -25.73
N VAL A 514 -6.40 -19.84 -25.90
CA VAL A 514 -5.99 -18.97 -24.79
C VAL A 514 -7.23 -18.53 -24.00
N GLU A 515 -7.17 -18.67 -22.67
CA GLU A 515 -8.28 -18.35 -21.75
C GLU A 515 -8.04 -17.05 -20.96
N SER A 516 -6.77 -16.69 -20.73
CA SER A 516 -6.36 -15.44 -20.10
C SER A 516 -5.07 -14.92 -20.74
N ILE A 517 -4.86 -13.61 -20.64
CA ILE A 517 -3.64 -12.96 -21.09
C ILE A 517 -3.38 -11.71 -20.24
N ASP A 518 -2.18 -11.59 -19.70
CA ASP A 518 -1.72 -10.37 -19.04
C ASP A 518 -0.94 -9.50 -20.04
N LEU A 519 -1.40 -8.26 -20.23
CA LEU A 519 -0.83 -7.28 -21.16
C LEU A 519 -0.26 -6.04 -20.43
N THR A 520 -0.25 -6.05 -19.09
CA THR A 520 0.02 -4.88 -18.24
C THR A 520 1.39 -4.24 -18.54
N GLU A 521 2.42 -5.08 -18.70
CA GLU A 521 3.81 -4.64 -18.95
C GLU A 521 4.07 -4.30 -20.44
N LEU A 522 3.16 -4.67 -21.35
CA LEU A 522 3.32 -4.52 -22.81
C LEU A 522 2.86 -3.14 -23.29
N THR A 523 3.43 -2.10 -22.69
CA THR A 523 3.01 -0.71 -22.88
C THR A 523 3.24 -0.16 -24.30
N LYS A 524 4.14 -0.79 -25.08
CA LYS A 524 4.46 -0.42 -26.47
C LYS A 524 3.60 -1.12 -27.54
N LEU A 525 2.59 -1.88 -27.11
CA LEU A 525 1.76 -2.66 -28.01
C LEU A 525 0.88 -1.78 -28.90
N GLU A 526 1.05 -1.86 -30.22
CA GLU A 526 0.27 -1.13 -31.22
C GLU A 526 -0.80 -1.98 -31.90
N THR A 527 -0.59 -3.30 -32.02
CA THR A 527 -1.52 -4.22 -32.69
C THR A 527 -1.79 -5.45 -31.84
N LEU A 528 -3.06 -5.74 -31.58
CA LEU A 528 -3.50 -6.91 -30.83
C LEU A 528 -4.57 -7.68 -31.62
N ASN A 529 -4.24 -8.91 -32.03
CA ASN A 529 -5.16 -9.81 -32.69
C ASN A 529 -5.29 -11.13 -31.91
N LEU A 530 -6.44 -11.32 -31.27
CA LEU A 530 -6.78 -12.45 -30.42
C LEU A 530 -7.88 -13.33 -31.03
N ASN A 531 -8.19 -13.17 -32.33
CA ASN A 531 -9.32 -13.85 -32.95
C ASN A 531 -9.32 -15.38 -32.74
N ASN A 532 -10.50 -15.92 -32.45
CA ASN A 532 -10.77 -17.32 -32.19
C ASN A 532 -9.96 -17.88 -31.00
N ASN A 533 -10.16 -17.26 -29.82
CA ASN A 533 -9.70 -17.69 -28.49
C ASN A 533 -10.86 -17.70 -27.48
N PHE A 534 -10.58 -17.87 -26.19
CA PHE A 534 -11.56 -18.11 -25.11
C PHE A 534 -11.39 -17.13 -23.93
N ILE A 535 -10.86 -15.94 -24.21
CA ILE A 535 -10.58 -14.89 -23.23
C ILE A 535 -11.89 -14.19 -22.82
N GLY A 536 -12.30 -14.39 -21.57
CA GLY A 536 -13.54 -13.83 -21.00
C GLY A 536 -13.42 -12.40 -20.48
N SER A 537 -12.21 -11.95 -20.16
CA SER A 537 -11.89 -10.61 -19.66
C SER A 537 -10.58 -10.12 -20.27
N LEU A 538 -10.50 -8.84 -20.59
CA LEU A 538 -9.33 -8.23 -21.20
C LEU A 538 -9.11 -6.83 -20.63
N ASP A 539 -7.97 -6.61 -19.98
CA ASP A 539 -7.53 -5.28 -19.52
C ASP A 539 -6.55 -4.69 -20.55
N LEU A 540 -6.87 -3.51 -21.06
CA LEU A 540 -6.06 -2.77 -22.02
C LEU A 540 -5.64 -1.38 -21.51
N THR A 541 -5.85 -1.10 -20.22
CA THR A 541 -5.67 0.24 -19.62
C THR A 541 -4.22 0.74 -19.70
N LYS A 542 -3.24 -0.16 -19.76
CA LYS A 542 -1.81 0.16 -19.91
C LYS A 542 -1.33 0.20 -21.37
N ASN A 543 -2.06 -0.40 -22.31
CA ASN A 543 -1.68 -0.47 -23.72
C ASN A 543 -2.13 0.78 -24.49
N THR A 544 -1.69 1.95 -24.02
CA THR A 544 -2.13 3.27 -24.53
C THR A 544 -1.72 3.55 -25.98
N GLU A 545 -0.70 2.84 -26.48
CA GLU A 545 -0.21 2.93 -27.86
C GLU A 545 -1.03 2.07 -28.86
N LEU A 546 -2.07 1.37 -28.40
CA LEU A 546 -2.83 0.43 -29.23
C LEU A 546 -3.60 1.14 -30.35
N LYS A 547 -3.32 0.73 -31.60
CA LYS A 547 -3.93 1.26 -32.84
C LYS A 547 -4.96 0.31 -33.43
N THR A 548 -4.74 -0.99 -33.30
CA THR A 548 -5.62 -2.03 -33.84
C THR A 548 -5.94 -3.08 -32.78
N LEU A 549 -7.24 -3.30 -32.54
CA LEU A 549 -7.76 -4.36 -31.69
C LEU A 549 -8.70 -5.25 -32.49
N SER A 550 -8.37 -6.54 -32.59
CA SER A 550 -9.26 -7.53 -33.18
C SER A 550 -9.38 -8.71 -32.22
N TYR A 551 -10.59 -8.93 -31.73
CA TYR A 551 -10.92 -10.12 -30.97
C TYR A 551 -12.34 -10.57 -31.31
N THR A 552 -12.43 -11.65 -32.09
CA THR A 552 -13.66 -12.42 -32.24
C THR A 552 -13.52 -13.70 -31.41
N ALA A 553 -14.27 -13.87 -30.32
CA ALA A 553 -14.28 -15.13 -29.56
C ALA A 553 -14.45 -16.38 -30.44
N SER A 554 -13.88 -17.49 -29.99
CA SER A 554 -14.04 -18.80 -30.63
C SER A 554 -15.51 -19.16 -30.79
N SER A 555 -15.86 -19.82 -31.91
CA SER A 555 -17.23 -20.33 -32.11
C SER A 555 -17.62 -21.41 -31.10
N LYS A 556 -16.66 -21.94 -30.34
CA LYS A 556 -16.86 -22.91 -29.26
C LYS A 556 -16.87 -22.27 -27.86
N ALA A 557 -16.62 -20.96 -27.75
CA ALA A 557 -16.56 -20.28 -26.46
C ALA A 557 -17.94 -20.26 -25.79
N THR A 558 -17.96 -20.59 -24.49
CA THR A 558 -19.12 -20.33 -23.63
C THR A 558 -19.30 -18.82 -23.42
N ASP A 559 -20.43 -18.40 -22.85
CA ASP A 559 -20.65 -16.96 -22.62
C ASP A 559 -19.71 -16.37 -21.56
N ALA A 560 -19.19 -17.18 -20.63
CA ALA A 560 -18.15 -16.77 -19.69
C ALA A 560 -16.77 -16.58 -20.37
N GLN A 561 -16.56 -17.20 -21.53
CA GLN A 561 -15.33 -17.11 -22.34
C GLN A 561 -15.47 -16.08 -23.47
N LYS A 562 -16.44 -15.17 -23.35
CA LYS A 562 -16.65 -14.03 -24.23
C LYS A 562 -16.66 -12.76 -23.38
N LEU A 563 -16.13 -11.67 -23.93
CA LEU A 563 -16.20 -10.36 -23.27
C LEU A 563 -17.65 -9.96 -23.00
N THR A 564 -17.93 -9.62 -21.74
CA THR A 564 -19.19 -9.00 -21.31
C THR A 564 -19.06 -7.50 -21.13
N THR A 565 -17.84 -7.03 -20.82
CA THR A 565 -17.47 -5.61 -20.74
C THR A 565 -16.05 -5.42 -21.29
N ILE A 566 -15.74 -4.21 -21.73
CA ILE A 566 -14.39 -3.79 -22.09
C ILE A 566 -14.25 -2.30 -21.82
N ASP A 567 -13.15 -1.88 -21.20
CA ASP A 567 -12.80 -0.46 -21.04
C ASP A 567 -11.73 -0.10 -22.08
N LEU A 568 -12.10 0.77 -23.03
CA LEU A 568 -11.17 1.29 -24.03
C LEU A 568 -10.80 2.76 -23.77
N SER A 569 -11.17 3.33 -22.63
CA SER A 569 -11.02 4.77 -22.33
C SER A 569 -9.57 5.28 -22.37
N LYS A 570 -8.59 4.38 -22.25
CA LYS A 570 -7.15 4.70 -22.31
C LYS A 570 -6.53 4.47 -23.68
N ASN A 571 -7.22 3.80 -24.60
CA ASN A 571 -6.69 3.41 -25.91
C ASN A 571 -7.06 4.45 -26.98
N VAL A 572 -6.69 5.71 -26.73
CA VAL A 572 -7.07 6.87 -27.55
C VAL A 572 -6.52 6.83 -28.98
N ASN A 573 -5.51 6.00 -29.22
CA ASN A 573 -4.85 5.82 -30.52
C ASN A 573 -5.53 4.77 -31.42
N LEU A 574 -6.62 4.14 -30.97
CA LEU A 574 -7.33 3.14 -31.76
C LEU A 574 -7.88 3.73 -33.07
N THR A 575 -7.63 3.02 -34.16
CA THR A 575 -8.13 3.33 -35.50
C THR A 575 -8.92 2.18 -36.11
N SER A 576 -8.86 0.99 -35.51
CA SER A 576 -9.60 -0.20 -35.96
C SER A 576 -9.93 -1.10 -34.77
N VAL A 577 -11.22 -1.42 -34.61
CA VAL A 577 -11.75 -2.32 -33.58
C VAL A 577 -12.70 -3.35 -34.21
N ASP A 578 -12.49 -4.63 -33.90
CA ASP A 578 -13.45 -5.70 -34.14
C ASP A 578 -13.64 -6.54 -32.88
N LEU A 579 -14.79 -6.37 -32.22
CA LEU A 579 -15.25 -7.10 -31.04
C LEU A 579 -16.63 -7.75 -31.29
N SER A 580 -16.98 -7.99 -32.57
CA SER A 580 -18.36 -8.27 -32.99
C SER A 580 -18.98 -9.58 -32.51
N SER A 581 -18.20 -10.55 -32.04
CA SER A 581 -18.69 -11.88 -31.66
C SER A 581 -18.81 -12.10 -30.14
N HIS A 582 -18.81 -11.02 -29.36
CA HIS A 582 -18.88 -11.06 -27.90
C HIS A 582 -20.30 -10.86 -27.36
N SER A 583 -20.57 -11.43 -26.18
CA SER A 583 -21.89 -11.36 -25.53
C SER A 583 -22.25 -9.93 -25.10
N GLY A 584 -21.26 -9.10 -24.76
CA GLY A 584 -21.47 -7.68 -24.44
C GLY A 584 -21.50 -6.74 -25.65
N ALA A 585 -21.37 -7.23 -26.88
CA ALA A 585 -21.40 -6.38 -28.06
C ALA A 585 -22.83 -5.94 -28.44
N PRO A 586 -23.06 -4.70 -28.89
CA PRO A 586 -22.03 -3.67 -29.07
C PRO A 586 -21.62 -3.00 -27.75
N PHE A 587 -20.32 -2.80 -27.56
CA PHE A 587 -19.79 -2.08 -26.40
C PHE A 587 -19.85 -0.57 -26.63
N SER A 588 -20.41 0.17 -25.67
CA SER A 588 -20.32 1.63 -25.67
C SER A 588 -18.88 2.06 -25.34
N ILE A 589 -18.30 2.92 -26.18
CA ILE A 589 -16.94 3.46 -26.00
C ILE A 589 -16.93 4.98 -26.15
N PRO A 590 -15.95 5.70 -25.57
CA PRO A 590 -15.91 7.15 -25.63
C PRO A 590 -15.98 7.69 -27.06
N ALA A 591 -16.84 8.68 -27.30
CA ALA A 591 -17.10 9.25 -28.63
C ALA A 591 -15.82 9.73 -29.34
N ALA A 592 -14.85 10.27 -28.59
CA ALA A 592 -13.55 10.70 -29.12
C ALA A 592 -12.76 9.55 -29.76
N ILE A 593 -12.86 8.34 -29.21
CA ILE A 593 -12.20 7.14 -29.74
C ILE A 593 -13.01 6.60 -30.91
N PHE A 594 -14.34 6.48 -30.75
CA PHE A 594 -15.22 5.96 -31.80
C PHE A 594 -15.08 6.73 -33.12
N ASN A 595 -14.98 8.06 -33.04
CA ASN A 595 -14.83 8.93 -34.21
C ASN A 595 -13.49 8.77 -34.95
N ASN A 596 -12.48 8.20 -34.29
CA ASN A 596 -11.17 7.90 -34.92
C ASN A 596 -11.16 6.52 -35.62
N LEU A 597 -12.20 5.70 -35.45
CA LEU A 597 -12.25 4.35 -35.99
C LEU A 597 -12.58 4.34 -37.48
N THR A 598 -11.71 3.73 -38.27
CA THR A 598 -11.98 3.33 -39.67
C THR A 598 -12.73 2.00 -39.76
N THR A 599 -12.62 1.17 -38.73
CA THR A 599 -13.39 -0.07 -38.54
C THR A 599 -13.92 -0.10 -37.11
N ALA A 600 -15.23 -0.21 -36.95
CA ALA A 600 -15.92 -0.15 -35.65
C ALA A 600 -16.93 -1.29 -35.53
N LYS A 601 -16.45 -2.53 -35.47
CA LYS A 601 -17.30 -3.73 -35.37
C LYS A 601 -17.47 -4.13 -33.92
N GLY A 602 -18.71 -4.33 -33.47
CA GLY A 602 -19.01 -4.71 -32.08
C GLY A 602 -18.86 -3.57 -31.07
N VAL A 603 -18.77 -2.32 -31.52
CA VAL A 603 -18.72 -1.12 -30.66
C VAL A 603 -19.68 -0.05 -31.16
N VAL A 604 -20.12 0.82 -30.27
CA VAL A 604 -20.95 2.01 -30.54
C VAL A 604 -20.41 3.20 -29.74
N SER A 605 -20.66 4.43 -30.21
CA SER A 605 -20.36 5.62 -29.42
C SER A 605 -21.24 5.67 -28.17
N GLU A 606 -20.63 6.02 -27.03
CA GLU A 606 -21.33 6.53 -25.84
C GLU A 606 -22.25 7.72 -26.15
#